data_AF-A0A1V5NB01-F1
#
_entry.id   AF-A0A1V5NB01-F1
#
_cell.length_a   1.000
_cell.length_b   1.000
_cell.length_c   1.000
_cell.angle_alpha   90.00
_cell.angle_beta   90.00
_cell.angle_gamma   90.00
#
_symmetry.space_group_name_H-M   'P 1'
#
loop_
_entity.id
_entity.type
_entity.pdbx_description
1 polymer ?
#
loop_
_entity_poly.entity_id
_entity_poly.type
_entity_poly.pdbx_seq_one_letter_code
_entity_poly.pdbx_strand_id
1 'polypeptide(L)'
;MLPDILVISTRVWNRLTPEFQRILQEAVDESVEYQRQIWAEAELSDLKSVEEAGVKIIHPDKQPFRDCVKKVWDEFADTEIGALIKEIQEVQ
;
A
#
# COMPACT_ATOMS: atom_id res chain seq x y z
N MET A 1 1.49 0.60 -5.60
CA MET A 1 0.51 1.10 -4.63
C MET A 1 1.23 1.34 -3.33
N LEU A 2 1.04 2.49 -2.68
CA LEU A 2 1.54 2.69 -1.32
C LEU A 2 0.50 2.08 -0.37
N PRO A 3 0.89 1.17 0.53
CA PRO A 3 -0.07 0.56 1.45
C PRO A 3 -0.45 1.53 2.57
N ASP A 4 -1.71 1.53 2.96
CA ASP A 4 -2.16 2.10 4.22
C ASP A 4 -1.94 1.12 5.37
N ILE A 5 -1.73 1.65 6.57
CA ILE A 5 -1.50 0.82 7.78
C ILE A 5 -2.61 1.11 8.79
N LEU A 6 -3.37 0.07 9.13
CA LEU A 6 -4.30 0.11 10.26
C LEU A 6 -3.57 -0.35 11.53
N VAL A 7 -3.51 0.52 12.53
CA VAL A 7 -2.83 0.23 13.81
C VAL A 7 -3.75 0.48 15.00
N ILE A 8 -3.54 -0.31 16.05
CA ILE A 8 -4.19 -0.15 17.35
C ILE A 8 -3.16 0.17 18.43
N SER A 9 -3.54 0.97 19.42
CA SER A 9 -2.69 1.23 20.59
C SER A 9 -2.30 -0.08 21.28
N THR A 10 -1.00 -0.30 21.48
CA THR A 10 -0.47 -1.48 22.19
C THR A 10 -1.06 -1.63 23.59
N ARG A 11 -1.33 -0.51 24.29
CA ARG A 11 -1.99 -0.54 25.61
C ARG A 11 -3.41 -1.07 25.55
N VAL A 12 -4.14 -0.75 24.48
CA VAL A 12 -5.51 -1.24 24.28
C VAL A 12 -5.48 -2.70 23.86
N TRP A 13 -4.62 -3.06 22.91
CA TRP A 13 -4.43 -4.43 22.47
C TRP A 13 -4.10 -5.39 23.62
N ASN A 14 -3.17 -5.00 24.49
CA ASN A 14 -2.74 -5.81 25.64
C ASN A 14 -3.81 -5.95 26.73
N ARG A 15 -4.90 -5.18 26.68
CA ARG A 15 -6.04 -5.31 27.59
C ARG A 15 -7.11 -6.26 27.07
N LEU A 16 -7.06 -6.63 25.79
CA LEU A 16 -7.97 -7.60 25.20
C LEU A 16 -7.58 -9.01 25.66
N THR A 17 -8.58 -9.87 25.83
CA THR A 17 -8.33 -11.31 26.03
C THR A 17 -7.78 -11.92 24.74
N PRO A 18 -7.10 -13.07 24.79
CA PRO A 18 -6.63 -13.76 23.58
C PRO A 18 -7.75 -14.07 22.57
N GLU A 19 -8.98 -14.29 23.06
CA GLU A 19 -10.16 -14.48 22.21
C GLU A 19 -10.51 -13.19 21.45
N PHE A 20 -10.60 -12.04 22.13
CA PHE A 20 -10.90 -10.78 21.47
C PHE A 20 -9.78 -10.28 20.56
N GLN A 21 -8.52 -10.57 20.89
CA GLN A 21 -7.41 -10.30 19.98
C GLN A 21 -7.57 -11.06 18.67
N ARG A 22 -7.95 -12.34 18.74
CA ARG A 22 -8.18 -13.16 17.54
C ARG A 22 -9.34 -12.65 16.71
N ILE A 23 -10.49 -12.39 17.33
CA ILE A 23 -11.67 -11.86 16.64
C ILE A 23 -11.34 -10.53 15.95
N LEU A 24 -10.61 -9.64 16.63
CA LEU A 24 -10.23 -8.37 16.03
C LEU A 24 -9.24 -8.55 14.87
N GLN A 25 -8.28 -9.47 14.98
CA GLN A 25 -7.35 -9.75 13.89
C GLN A 25 -8.07 -10.33 12.67
N GLU A 26 -8.96 -11.31 12.87
CA GLU A 26 -9.79 -11.90 11.81
C GLU A 26 -10.62 -10.83 11.09
N ALA A 27 -11.28 -9.94 11.84
CA ALA A 27 -12.04 -8.83 11.27
C ALA A 27 -11.15 -7.85 10.46
N VAL A 28 -9.93 -7.58 10.92
CA VAL A 28 -8.98 -6.72 10.20
C VAL A 28 -8.52 -7.40 8.91
N ASP A 29 -8.18 -8.68 8.95
CA ASP A 29 -7.72 -9.44 7.78
C ASP A 29 -8.82 -9.49 6.69
N GLU A 30 -10.08 -9.72 7.09
CA GLU A 30 -11.25 -9.64 6.20
C GLU A 30 -11.45 -8.23 5.63
N SER A 31 -11.26 -7.20 6.47
CA SER A 31 -11.44 -5.81 6.04
C SER A 31 -10.41 -5.38 4.99
N VAL A 32 -9.18 -5.93 5.02
CA VAL A 32 -8.14 -5.62 4.04
C VAL A 32 -8.53 -6.12 2.65
N GLU A 33 -9.07 -7.34 2.56
CA GLU A 33 -9.53 -7.89 1.28
C GLU A 33 -10.72 -7.10 0.75
N TYR A 34 -11.70 -6.81 1.61
CA TYR A 34 -12.86 -6.00 1.23
C TYR A 34 -12.46 -4.58 0.78
N GLN A 35 -11.54 -3.94 1.51
CA GLN A 35 -11.06 -2.60 1.21
C GLN A 35 -10.40 -2.53 -0.18
N ARG A 36 -9.59 -3.52 -0.56
CA ARG A 36 -8.95 -3.56 -1.87
C ARG A 36 -9.95 -3.55 -3.02
N GLN A 37 -11.06 -4.28 -2.84
CA GLN A 37 -12.13 -4.36 -3.85
C GLN A 37 -12.80 -3.00 -4.04
N ILE A 38 -13.29 -2.40 -2.95
CA ILE A 38 -13.97 -1.10 -3.02
C ILE A 38 -13.02 0.05 -3.41
N TRP A 39 -11.72 -0.07 -3.10
CA TRP A 39 -10.72 0.90 -3.50
C TRP A 39 -10.51 0.92 -5.01
N ALA A 40 -10.39 -0.25 -5.64
CA ALA A 40 -10.24 -0.33 -7.09
C ALA A 40 -11.48 0.22 -7.83
N GLU A 41 -12.68 -0.04 -7.30
CA GLU A 41 -13.93 0.52 -7.83
C GLU A 41 -13.97 2.05 -7.69
N ALA A 42 -13.58 2.57 -6.53
CA ALA A 42 -13.53 4.01 -6.27
C ALA A 42 -12.50 4.71 -7.17
N GLU A 43 -11.29 4.17 -7.31
CA GLU A 43 -10.26 4.74 -8.19
C GLU A 43 -10.75 4.87 -9.65
N LEU A 44 -11.45 3.86 -10.16
CA LEU A 44 -12.03 3.90 -11.51
C LEU A 44 -13.15 4.95 -11.63
N SER A 45 -13.99 5.07 -10.60
CA SER A 45 -15.06 6.07 -10.56
C SER A 45 -14.52 7.49 -10.51
N ASP A 46 -13.49 7.72 -9.70
CA ASP A 46 -12.83 9.02 -9.54
C ASP A 46 -12.11 9.42 -10.83
N LEU A 47 -11.40 8.50 -11.46
CA LEU A 47 -10.73 8.74 -12.75
C LEU A 47 -11.73 9.18 -13.83
N LYS A 48 -12.87 8.49 -13.91
CA LYS A 48 -13.94 8.85 -14.85
C LYS A 48 -14.53 10.23 -14.53
N SER A 49 -14.75 10.52 -13.25
CA SER A 49 -15.33 11.79 -12.81
C SER A 49 -14.44 12.98 -13.16
N VAL A 50 -13.11 12.85 -13.02
CA VAL A 50 -12.19 13.92 -13.41
C VAL A 50 -12.09 14.08 -14.94
N GLU A 51 -12.16 12.98 -15.69
CA GLU A 51 -12.20 13.04 -17.16
C GLU A 51 -13.47 13.76 -17.66
N GLU A 52 -14.64 13.44 -17.09
CA GLU A 52 -15.91 14.11 -17.38
C GLU A 52 -15.90 15.60 -17.01
N ALA A 53 -15.16 15.97 -15.96
CA ALA A 53 -14.90 17.37 -15.59
C ALA A 53 -13.93 18.10 -16.55
N GLY A 54 -13.42 17.41 -17.58
CA GLY A 54 -12.55 17.97 -18.60
C GLY A 54 -11.06 17.90 -18.28
N VAL A 55 -10.65 17.12 -17.26
CA VAL A 55 -9.23 16.90 -16.95
C VAL A 55 -8.60 16.00 -18.00
N LYS A 56 -7.48 16.43 -18.57
CA LYS A 56 -6.70 15.62 -19.51
C LYS A 56 -5.81 14.64 -18.75
N ILE A 57 -6.09 13.34 -18.87
CA ILE A 57 -5.26 12.27 -18.32
C ILE A 57 -4.12 11.96 -19.29
N ILE A 58 -2.89 11.83 -18.77
CA ILE A 58 -1.69 11.52 -19.54
C ILE A 58 -1.04 10.26 -18.96
N HIS A 59 -0.65 9.33 -19.83
CA HIS A 59 0.05 8.09 -19.48
C HIS A 59 1.48 8.11 -20.03
N PRO A 60 2.45 8.71 -19.31
CA PRO A 60 3.83 8.81 -19.78
C PRO A 60 4.58 7.48 -19.64
N ASP A 61 5.69 7.35 -20.37
CA ASP A 61 6.69 6.33 -20.09
C ASP A 61 7.26 6.56 -18.67
N LYS A 62 7.22 5.50 -17.85
CA LYS A 62 7.67 5.54 -16.46
C LYS A 62 9.18 5.31 -16.34
N GLN A 63 9.85 4.81 -17.37
CA GLN A 63 11.27 4.43 -17.30
C GLN A 63 12.21 5.60 -16.95
N PRO A 64 12.08 6.81 -17.55
CA PRO A 64 12.94 7.94 -17.19
C PRO A 64 12.80 8.37 -15.71
N PHE A 65 11.58 8.27 -15.17
CA PHE A 65 11.32 8.57 -13.76
C PHE A 65 11.96 7.52 -12.84
N ARG A 66 11.84 6.24 -13.18
CA ARG A 66 12.48 5.14 -12.43
C ARG A 66 14.00 5.29 -12.40
N ASP A 67 14.61 5.63 -13.53
CA ASP A 67 16.07 5.81 -13.61
C ASP A 67 16.54 7.02 -12.82
N CYS A 68 15.77 8.11 -12.80
CA CYS A 68 16.07 9.32 -12.03
C CYS A 68 16.14 9.03 -10.51
N VAL A 69 15.23 8.21 -9.99
CA VAL A 69 15.15 7.90 -8.55
C VAL A 69 16.02 6.72 -8.13
N LYS A 70 16.79 6.09 -9.03
CA LYS A 70 17.60 4.90 -8.69
C LYS A 70 18.52 5.11 -7.49
N LYS A 71 19.11 6.31 -7.38
CA LYS A 71 20.01 6.68 -6.28
C LYS A 71 19.36 6.59 -4.90
N VAL A 72 18.04 6.71 -4.80
CA VAL A 72 17.32 6.54 -3.53
C VAL A 72 17.48 5.11 -3.01
N TRP A 73 17.57 4.11 -3.89
CA TRP A 73 17.81 2.73 -3.48
C TRP A 73 19.23 2.51 -2.97
N ASP A 74 20.21 3.22 -3.55
CA ASP A 74 21.62 3.12 -3.15
C ASP A 74 21.82 3.55 -1.68
N GLU A 75 20.99 4.47 -1.17
CA GLU A 75 20.99 4.89 0.24
C GLU A 75 20.68 3.75 1.22
N PHE A 76 20.03 2.67 0.74
CA PHE A 76 19.62 1.53 1.56
C PHE A 76 20.48 0.28 1.35
N ALA A 77 21.47 0.30 0.44
CA ALA A 77 22.17 -0.90 -0.05
C ALA A 77 22.74 -1.80 1.06
N ASP A 78 23.29 -1.19 2.12
CA ASP A 78 23.93 -1.91 3.25
C ASP A 78 23.00 -2.03 4.48
N THR A 79 21.69 -1.88 4.29
CA THR A 79 20.69 -1.94 5.37
C THR A 79 19.76 -3.14 5.21
N GLU A 80 19.07 -3.51 6.29
CA GLU A 80 18.01 -4.53 6.23
C GLU A 80 16.89 -4.15 5.24
N ILE A 81 16.64 -2.84 5.06
CA ILE A 81 15.70 -2.32 4.06
C ILE A 81 16.20 -2.63 2.64
N GLY A 82 17.51 -2.50 2.38
CA GLY A 82 18.12 -2.87 1.10
C GLY A 82 17.90 -4.33 0.73
N ALA A 83 18.03 -5.23 1.71
CA ALA A 83 17.73 -6.66 1.53
C ALA A 83 16.25 -6.87 1.16
N LEU A 84 15.32 -6.24 1.91
CA LEU A 84 13.88 -6.31 1.63
C LEU A 84 13.51 -5.74 0.25
N ILE A 85 14.13 -4.62 -0.16
CA ILE A 85 13.93 -4.04 -1.50
C ILE A 85 14.26 -5.07 -2.57
N LYS A 86 15.38 -5.77 -2.43
CA LYS A 86 15.82 -6.79 -3.38
C LYS A 86 14.83 -7.95 -3.43
N GLU A 87 14.40 -8.46 -2.26
CA GLU A 87 13.40 -9.54 -2.18
C GLU A 87 12.08 -9.14 -2.85
N ILE A 88 11.57 -7.94 -2.58
CA ILE A 88 10.31 -7.45 -3.18
C ILE A 88 10.43 -7.35 -4.72
N GLN A 89 11.58 -6.95 -5.24
CA GLN A 89 11.81 -6.86 -6.69
C GLN A 89 11.90 -8.24 -7.37
N GLU A 90 12.33 -9.27 -6.63
CA GLU A 90 12.43 -10.66 -7.13
C GLU A 90 11.09 -11.39 -7.12
N VAL A 91 10.11 -10.94 -6.34
CA VAL A 91 8.76 -11.52 -6.25
C VAL A 91 7.83 -11.09 -7.41
N GLN A 92 8.37 -10.38 -8.41
CA GLN A 92 7.61 -9.96 -9.60
C GLN A 92 7.17 -11.12 -10.50
#